data_AF-A0A2E3W9S7-F1
#
_entry.id   AF-A0A2E3W9S7-F1
#
_cell.length_a   1.000
_cell.length_b   1.000
_cell.length_c   1.000
_cell.angle_alpha   90.00
_cell.angle_beta   90.00
_cell.angle_gamma   90.00
#
_symmetry.space_group_name_H-M   'P 1'
#
loop_
_entity.id
_entity.type
_entity.pdbx_description
1 polymer ?
#
loop_
_entity_poly.entity_id
_entity_poly.type
_entity_poly.pdbx_seq_one_letter_code
_entity_poly.pdbx_strand_id
1 'polypeptide(L)' 'PLTKSFNLAMTKLQIRYRSPYNARHTCATMMLESGMEPAYCAHVLGHSLEEFLRTYARWIDADRSAAQAKIWATIK' A
#
# COMPACT_ATOMS: atom_id res chain seq x y z
N PRO A 1 -15.76 -20.47 3.38
CA PRO A 1 -14.67 -19.76 2.67
C PRO A 1 -14.78 -18.23 2.84
N LEU A 2 -13.66 -17.55 3.07
CA LEU A 2 -13.57 -16.10 3.30
C LEU A 2 -14.32 -15.28 2.22
N THR A 3 -14.25 -15.72 0.97
CA THR A 3 -14.93 -15.10 -0.18
C THR A 3 -16.45 -15.01 0.00
N LYS A 4 -17.11 -16.03 0.57
CA LYS A 4 -18.56 -16.02 0.76
C LYS A 4 -18.99 -14.94 1.74
N SER A 5 -18.31 -14.88 2.89
CA SER A 5 -18.60 -13.87 3.93
C SER A 5 -18.27 -12.46 3.46
N PHE A 6 -17.16 -12.30 2.71
CA PHE A 6 -16.78 -11.02 2.11
C PHE A 6 -17.83 -10.53 1.11
N ASN A 7 -18.29 -11.40 0.20
CA ASN A 7 -19.31 -11.04 -0.79
C ASN A 7 -20.62 -10.65 -0.12
N LEU A 8 -21.02 -11.38 0.92
CA LEU A 8 -22.22 -11.04 1.69
C LEU A 8 -22.12 -9.65 2.34
N ALA A 9 -20.96 -9.32 2.93
CA ALA A 9 -20.72 -8.00 3.52
C ALA A 9 -20.80 -6.89 2.47
N MET A 10 -20.19 -7.09 1.29
CA MET A 10 -20.22 -6.12 0.19
C MET A 10 -21.66 -5.87 -0.30
N THR A 11 -22.45 -6.92 -0.50
CA THR A 11 -23.86 -6.80 -0.90
C THR A 11 -24.69 -6.08 0.16
N LYS A 12 -24.51 -6.41 1.45
CA LYS A 12 -25.22 -5.75 2.56
C LYS A 12 -24.91 -4.26 2.65
N LEU A 13 -23.66 -3.88 2.39
CA LEU A 13 -23.20 -2.49 2.39
C LEU A 13 -23.46 -1.78 1.05
N GLN A 14 -24.09 -2.44 0.08
CA GLN A 14 -24.32 -1.93 -1.28
C GLN A 14 -23.03 -1.47 -2.00
N ILE A 15 -21.89 -2.06 -1.63
CA ILE A 15 -20.60 -1.80 -2.26
C ILE A 15 -20.46 -2.72 -3.48
N ARG A 16 -20.03 -2.15 -4.61
CA ARG A 16 -19.72 -2.93 -5.82
C ARG A 16 -18.72 -4.04 -5.49
N TYR A 17 -19.01 -5.26 -5.93
CA TYR A 17 -18.14 -6.41 -5.67
C TYR A 17 -16.67 -6.13 -6.03
N ARG A 18 -15.78 -6.52 -5.13
CA ARG A 18 -14.33 -6.55 -5.31
C ARG A 18 -13.80 -7.86 -4.74
N SER A 19 -12.73 -8.39 -5.33
CA SER A 19 -12.03 -9.52 -4.73
C SER A 19 -11.41 -9.09 -3.40
N PRO A 20 -11.39 -9.96 -2.36
CA PRO A 20 -10.62 -9.73 -1.14
C PRO A 20 -9.15 -9.37 -1.40
N TYR A 21 -8.58 -9.85 -2.51
CA TYR A 21 -7.21 -9.51 -2.91
C TYR A 21 -7.02 -8.00 -3.19
N ASN A 22 -8.05 -7.32 -3.70
CA ASN A 22 -7.98 -5.87 -3.92
C ASN A 22 -7.96 -5.09 -2.60
N ALA A 23 -8.61 -5.62 -1.55
CA ALA A 23 -8.56 -5.02 -0.22
C ALA A 23 -7.13 -5.08 0.35
N ARG A 24 -6.37 -6.14 0.06
CA ARG A 24 -4.94 -6.23 0.40
C ARG A 24 -4.11 -5.14 -0.28
N HIS A 25 -4.35 -4.88 -1.57
CA HIS A 25 -3.69 -3.77 -2.27
C HIS A 25 -4.06 -2.40 -1.69
N THR A 26 -5.34 -2.18 -1.37
CA THR A 26 -5.78 -0.94 -0.72
C THR A 26 -5.08 -0.75 0.63
N CYS A 27 -4.96 -1.82 1.42
CA CYS A 27 -4.22 -1.79 2.69
C CYS A 27 -2.76 -1.34 2.50
N ALA A 28 -2.05 -1.90 1.52
CA ALA A 28 -0.67 -1.52 1.22
C ALA A 28 -0.54 -0.04 0.84
N THR A 29 -1.43 0.47 -0.01
CA THR A 29 -1.45 1.89 -0.40
C THR A 29 -1.72 2.79 0.80
N MET A 30 -2.72 2.48 1.63
CA MET A 30 -3.02 3.28 2.83
C MET A 30 -1.85 3.33 3.83
N MET A 31 -1.10 2.23 3.98
CA MET A 31 0.09 2.21 4.84
C MET A 31 1.19 3.14 4.29
N LEU A 32 1.39 3.16 2.98
CA LEU A 32 2.40 4.04 2.37
C LEU A 32 1.97 5.51 2.38
N GLU A 33 0.69 5.79 2.14
CA GLU A 33 0.13 7.14 2.22
C GLU A 33 0.20 7.72 3.64
N SER A 34 0.08 6.88 4.68
CA SER A 34 0.28 7.31 6.07
C SER A 34 1.76 7.48 6.44
N GLY A 35 2.68 7.23 5.51
CA GLY A 35 4.11 7.40 5.70
C GLY A 35 4.79 6.26 6.45
N MET A 36 4.15 5.09 6.56
CA MET A 36 4.75 3.92 7.20
C MET A 36 5.96 3.40 6.42
N GLU A 37 6.88 2.78 7.14
CA GLU A 37 8.13 2.27 6.60
C GLU A 37 7.88 1.06 5.67
N PRO A 38 8.38 1.05 4.41
CA PRO A 38 8.07 0.01 3.43
C PRO A 38 8.47 -1.41 3.83
N ALA A 39 9.58 -1.63 4.55
CA ALA A 39 9.98 -2.96 5.01
C ALA A 39 9.03 -3.51 6.08
N TYR A 40 8.53 -2.66 6.98
CA TYR A 40 7.47 -3.00 7.91
C TYR A 40 6.19 -3.38 7.16
N CYS A 41 5.77 -2.59 6.18
CA CYS A 41 4.59 -2.90 5.36
C CYS A 41 4.73 -4.24 4.62
N ALA A 42 5.91 -4.51 4.04
CA ALA A 42 6.21 -5.79 3.39
C ALA A 42 6.10 -6.96 4.37
N HIS A 43 6.65 -6.82 5.59
CA HIS A 43 6.57 -7.82 6.64
C HIS A 43 5.13 -8.11 7.07
N VAL A 44 4.32 -7.07 7.33
CA VAL A 44 2.90 -7.24 7.73
C VAL A 44 2.09 -7.94 6.64
N LEU A 45 2.37 -7.64 5.38
CA LEU A 45 1.70 -8.28 4.27
C LEU A 45 2.27 -9.68 4.00
N GLY A 46 3.49 -10.00 4.41
CA GLY A 46 4.15 -11.27 4.12
C GLY A 46 4.74 -11.32 2.71
N HIS A 47 5.24 -10.19 2.22
CA HIS A 47 6.05 -10.10 1.00
C HIS A 47 7.53 -9.97 1.36
N SER A 48 8.41 -10.33 0.43
CA SER A 48 9.78 -9.79 0.47
C SER A 48 9.73 -8.28 0.21
N LEU A 49 10.72 -7.55 0.72
CA LEU A 49 10.84 -6.11 0.46
C LEU A 49 10.93 -5.82 -1.05
N GLU A 50 11.68 -6.63 -1.78
CA GLU A 50 11.82 -6.52 -3.23
C GLU A 50 10.46 -6.63 -3.95
N GLU A 51 9.67 -7.66 -3.62
CA GLU A 51 8.36 -7.86 -4.22
C GLU A 51 7.39 -6.73 -3.88
N PHE A 52 7.44 -6.25 -2.63
CA PHE A 52 6.65 -5.10 -2.20
C PHE A 52 7.01 -3.84 -2.97
N LEU A 53 8.30 -3.50 -3.10
CA LEU A 53 8.74 -2.31 -3.82
C LEU A 53 8.43 -2.41 -5.31
N ARG A 54 8.58 -3.58 -5.93
CA ARG A 54 8.21 -3.80 -7.33
C ARG A 54 6.76 -3.41 -7.60
N THR A 55 5.85 -3.69 -6.67
CA THR A 55 4.43 -3.36 -6.81
C THR A 55 4.09 -1.95 -6.36
N TYR A 56 4.68 -1.44 -5.27
CA TYR A 56 4.19 -0.25 -4.59
C TYR A 56 5.17 0.95 -4.54
N ALA A 57 6.36 0.86 -5.14
CA ALA A 57 7.35 1.95 -5.08
C ALA A 57 6.80 3.31 -5.55
N ARG A 58 5.87 3.31 -6.52
CA ARG A 58 5.21 4.53 -7.01
C ARG A 58 4.52 5.34 -5.91
N TRP A 59 3.99 4.69 -4.87
CA TRP A 59 3.24 5.35 -3.79
C TRP A 59 4.13 5.79 -2.62
N ILE A 60 5.43 5.47 -2.64
CA ILE A 60 6.38 5.90 -1.60
C ILE A 60 6.78 7.36 -1.79
N ASP A 61 6.82 7.82 -3.05
CA ASP A 61 7.52 9.05 -3.44
C ASP A 61 6.57 10.18 -3.88
N ALA A 62 5.26 10.03 -3.66
CA ALA A 62 4.25 10.98 -4.15
C ALA A 62 4.45 12.43 -3.64
N ASP A 63 5.27 12.64 -2.60
CA ASP A 63 5.47 13.96 -1.97
C ASP A 63 6.91 14.24 -1.49
N ARG A 64 7.88 13.35 -1.78
CA ARG A 64 9.23 13.44 -1.15
C ARG A 64 10.32 13.97 -2.07
N SER A 65 10.11 14.08 -3.38
CA SER A 65 11.16 14.53 -4.30
C SER A 65 11.66 15.95 -3.99
N ALA A 66 10.77 16.86 -3.58
CA ALA A 66 11.16 18.23 -3.19
C ALA A 66 11.96 18.27 -1.88
N ALA A 67 11.63 17.42 -0.91
CA ALA A 67 12.38 17.30 0.34
C ALA A 67 13.77 16.68 0.10
N GLN A 68 13.85 15.64 -0.73
CA GLN A 68 15.11 15.01 -1.13
C GLN A 68 16.00 15.97 -1.91
N ALA A 69 15.44 16.79 -2.81
CA ALA A 69 16.19 17.80 -3.56
C ALA A 69 16.88 18.82 -2.63
N LYS A 70 16.22 19.24 -1.54
CA LYS A 70 16.82 20.12 -0.52
C LYS A 70 17.99 19.47 0.21
N ILE A 71 17.84 18.19 0.58
CA ILE A 71 18.92 17.42 1.21
C ILE A 71 20.12 17.34 0.26
N TRP A 72 19.89 16.99 -1.01
CA TRP A 72 20.94 16.90 -2.03
C TRP A 72 21.67 18.23 -2.23
N ALA A 73 20.95 19.35 -2.23
CA ALA A 73 21.53 20.69 -2.34
C ALA A 73 22.39 21.08 -1.12
N THR A 74 22.25 20.41 0.02
CA THR A 74 23.03 20.67 1.24
C THR A 74 24.32 19.86 1.31
N ILE A 75 24.40 18.75 0.57
CA ILE A 75 25.56 17.85 0.53
C ILE A 75 26.62 18.34 -0.48
N LYS A 76 26.20 19.14 -1.46
CA LYS A 76 27.10 19.86 -2.38
C LYS A 76 27.56 21.18 -1.78
#